data_AF-A0A9D0ZKX6-F1
#
_entry.id   AF-A0A9D0ZKX6-F1
#
_cell.length_a   1.000
_cell.length_b   1.000
_cell.length_c   1.000
_cell.angle_alpha   90.00
_cell.angle_beta   90.00
_cell.angle_gamma   90.00
#
_symmetry.space_group_name_H-M   'P 1'
#
loop_
_entity.id
_entity.type
_entity.pdbx_description
1 polymer ?
#
loop_
_entity_poly.entity_id
_entity_poly.type
_entity_poly.pdbx_seq_one_letter_code
_entity_poly.pdbx_strand_id
1 'polypeptide(L)'
;MIDIILNGRLASAEAAGVEVEILNAQAPETLPLSETDLCSLMLNLVDNAVAAASAPGIERARIRLELRVKGSFFVFTCENTCAAGEAQKKDGQGLGLKIVEGVVARYDCLMEMERAAGMYRVTVAIPTE
;
A
#
# COMPACT_ATOMS: atom_id res chain seq x y z
N MET A 1 -14.64 -6.14 6.03
CA MET A 1 -13.50 -6.69 6.80
C MET A 1 -12.23 -5.87 6.56
N ILE A 2 -11.94 -5.55 5.30
CA ILE A 2 -10.79 -4.76 4.85
C ILE A 2 -10.65 -3.42 5.60
N ASP A 3 -11.74 -2.66 5.74
CA ASP A 3 -11.69 -1.35 6.41
C ASP A 3 -11.23 -1.46 7.87
N ILE A 4 -11.64 -2.52 8.58
CA ILE A 4 -11.30 -2.73 10.00
C ILE A 4 -9.81 -3.06 10.14
N ILE A 5 -9.29 -3.93 9.27
CA ILE A 5 -7.90 -4.36 9.29
C ILE A 5 -6.97 -3.20 8.92
N LEU A 6 -7.33 -2.45 7.87
CA LEU A 6 -6.59 -1.26 7.45
C LEU A 6 -6.60 -0.20 8.55
N ASN A 7 -7.77 0.13 9.12
CA ASN A 7 -7.87 1.09 10.20
C ASN A 7 -7.04 0.69 11.43
N GLY A 8 -7.00 -0.59 11.79
CA GLY A 8 -6.17 -1.06 12.90
C GLY A 8 -4.66 -0.86 12.66
N ARG A 9 -4.18 -1.12 11.44
CA ARG A 9 -2.78 -0.88 11.07
C ARG A 9 -2.44 0.61 10.98
N LEU A 10 -3.33 1.40 10.42
CA LEU A 10 -3.15 2.84 10.29
C LEU A 10 -3.15 3.53 11.66
N ALA A 11 -4.07 3.17 12.56
CA ALA A 11 -4.07 3.67 13.93
C ALA A 11 -2.77 3.32 14.67
N SER A 12 -2.18 2.15 14.39
CA SER A 12 -0.87 1.78 14.94
C SER A 12 0.26 2.64 14.38
N ALA A 13 0.19 3.02 13.10
CA ALA A 13 1.15 3.93 12.47
C ALA A 13 1.02 5.36 13.03
N GLU A 14 -0.20 5.85 13.23
CA GLU A 14 -0.47 7.13 13.90
C GLU A 14 0.10 7.16 15.32
N ALA A 15 -0.10 6.07 16.08
CA ALA A 15 0.49 5.92 17.42
C ALA A 15 2.03 5.91 17.40
N ALA A 16 2.65 5.53 16.29
CA ALA A 16 4.09 5.59 16.08
C ALA A 16 4.59 6.96 15.55
N GLY A 17 3.70 7.96 15.43
CA GLY A 17 4.03 9.31 14.99
C GLY A 17 4.00 9.52 13.47
N VAL A 18 3.39 8.62 12.71
CA VAL A 18 3.20 8.75 11.26
C VAL A 18 1.86 9.43 10.98
N GLU A 19 1.86 10.53 10.22
CA GLU A 19 0.64 11.19 9.78
C GLU A 19 -0.07 10.31 8.74
N VAL A 20 -1.30 9.86 9.03
CA VAL A 20 -2.09 9.05 8.10
C VAL A 20 -3.24 9.85 7.53
N GLU A 21 -3.45 9.74 6.22
CA GLU A 21 -4.57 10.36 5.53
C GLU A 21 -5.23 9.36 4.57
N ILE A 22 -6.55 9.23 4.67
CA ILE A 22 -7.37 8.43 3.76
C ILE A 22 -8.13 9.41 2.87
N LEU A 23 -7.76 9.49 1.59
CA LEU A 23 -8.36 10.44 0.64
C LEU A 23 -9.71 9.95 0.13
N ASN A 24 -9.84 8.65 -0.08
CA ASN A 24 -11.06 8.00 -0.52
C ASN A 24 -11.04 6.53 -0.10
N ALA A 25 -12.22 6.01 0.24
CA ALA A 25 -12.40 4.62 0.66
C ALA A 25 -13.67 4.06 0.01
N GLN A 26 -13.63 3.84 -1.30
CA GLN A 26 -14.70 3.18 -2.03
C GLN A 26 -14.33 1.71 -2.24
N ALA A 27 -15.15 0.82 -1.72
CA ALA A 27 -15.04 -0.61 -1.98
C ALA A 27 -15.88 -1.01 -3.20
N PRO A 28 -15.38 -1.87 -4.10
CA PRO A 28 -16.18 -2.48 -5.16
C PRO A 28 -17.15 -3.51 -4.57
N GLU A 29 -18.27 -3.75 -5.26
CA GLU A 29 -19.24 -4.79 -4.86
C GLU A 29 -18.68 -6.21 -5.05
N THR A 30 -17.90 -6.41 -6.11
CA THR A 30 -17.30 -7.70 -6.46
C THR A 30 -15.87 -7.53 -6.95
N LEU A 31 -15.00 -8.48 -6.59
CA LEU A 31 -13.65 -8.61 -7.12
C LEU A 31 -13.36 -10.07 -7.45
N PRO A 32 -12.56 -10.35 -8.49
CA PRO A 32 -12.09 -11.70 -8.79
C PRO A 32 -11.07 -12.21 -7.76
N LEU A 33 -10.49 -11.31 -6.95
CA LEU A 33 -9.57 -11.65 -5.88
C LEU A 33 -10.30 -12.24 -4.69
N SER A 34 -9.69 -13.25 -4.07
CA SER A 34 -10.15 -13.72 -2.76
C SER A 34 -9.97 -12.63 -1.71
N GLU A 35 -10.84 -12.60 -0.68
CA GLU A 35 -10.68 -11.65 0.43
C GLU A 35 -9.30 -11.77 1.10
N THR A 36 -8.75 -12.98 1.15
CA THR A 36 -7.42 -13.27 1.71
C THR A 36 -6.31 -12.67 0.87
N ASP A 37 -6.35 -12.82 -0.45
CA ASP A 37 -5.34 -12.27 -1.36
C ASP A 37 -5.40 -10.74 -1.37
N LEU A 38 -6.61 -10.18 -1.38
CA LEU A 38 -6.84 -8.75 -1.29
C LEU A 38 -6.32 -8.17 0.03
N CYS A 39 -6.68 -8.76 1.18
CA CYS A 39 -6.15 -8.34 2.48
C CYS A 39 -4.63 -8.47 2.54
N SER A 40 -4.08 -9.57 2.03
CA SER A 40 -2.62 -9.79 2.01
C SER A 40 -1.93 -8.72 1.17
N LEU A 41 -2.45 -8.39 -0.01
CA LEU A 41 -1.90 -7.36 -0.88
C LEU A 41 -1.89 -6.00 -0.16
N MET A 42 -3.03 -5.57 0.37
CA MET A 42 -3.13 -4.25 1.02
C MET A 42 -2.30 -4.17 2.30
N LEU A 43 -2.30 -5.20 3.14
CA LEU A 43 -1.49 -5.23 4.36
C LEU A 43 0.01 -5.15 4.04
N ASN A 44 0.49 -5.90 3.06
CA ASN A 44 1.91 -5.85 2.69
C ASN A 44 2.30 -4.47 2.14
N LEU A 45 1.41 -3.81 1.39
CA LEU A 45 1.67 -2.44 0.90
C LEU A 45 1.69 -1.42 2.04
N VAL A 46 0.72 -1.50 2.96
CA VAL A 46 0.67 -0.61 4.13
C VAL A 46 1.85 -0.84 5.08
N ASP A 47 2.20 -2.10 5.37
CA ASP A 47 3.34 -2.43 6.21
C ASP A 47 4.65 -1.93 5.59
N ASN A 48 4.80 -2.01 4.27
CA ASN A 48 5.93 -1.42 3.55
C ASN A 48 5.96 0.11 3.68
N ALA A 49 4.80 0.76 3.55
CA ALA A 49 4.67 2.20 3.68
C ALA A 49 5.01 2.69 5.09
N VAL A 50 4.53 2.00 6.13
CA VAL A 50 4.86 2.27 7.54
C VAL A 50 6.35 2.07 7.78
N ALA A 51 6.93 0.95 7.34
CA ALA A 51 8.37 0.68 7.53
C ALA A 51 9.25 1.75 6.86
N ALA A 52 8.86 2.24 5.68
CA ALA A 52 9.59 3.29 4.98
C ALA A 52 9.40 4.68 5.61
N ALA A 53 8.19 5.00 6.09
CA ALA A 53 7.90 6.27 6.76
C ALA A 53 8.54 6.35 8.17
N SER A 54 8.67 5.23 8.87
CA SER A 54 9.33 5.12 10.17
C SER A 54 10.85 4.94 10.07
N ALA A 55 11.43 5.04 8.88
CA ALA A 55 12.88 4.91 8.70
C ALA A 55 13.65 6.06 9.38
N PRO A 56 14.88 5.84 9.86
CA PRO A 56 15.70 6.90 10.42
C PRO A 56 15.97 8.01 9.40
N GLY A 57 15.87 9.28 9.82
CA GLY A 57 16.09 10.44 8.97
C GLY A 57 14.84 10.99 8.27
N ILE A 58 13.66 10.41 8.54
CA ILE A 58 12.38 10.99 8.13
C ILE A 58 11.89 11.98 9.20
N GLU A 59 11.92 13.27 8.89
CA GLU A 59 11.44 14.30 9.83
C GLU A 59 9.92 14.45 9.84
N ARG A 60 9.25 14.11 8.73
CA ARG A 60 7.79 14.20 8.57
C ARG A 60 7.26 12.92 7.98
N ALA A 61 7.05 11.91 8.81
CA ALA A 61 6.51 10.63 8.39
C ALA A 61 5.04 10.79 8.00
N ARG A 62 4.69 10.47 6.76
CA ARG A 62 3.31 10.53 6.26
C ARG A 62 2.98 9.33 5.39
N ILE A 63 1.74 8.85 5.49
CA ILE A 63 1.13 7.85 4.62
C ILE A 63 -0.21 8.38 4.11
N ARG A 64 -0.45 8.22 2.82
CA ARG A 64 -1.71 8.52 2.14
C ARG A 64 -2.25 7.28 1.47
N LEU A 65 -3.51 7.00 1.71
CA LEU A 65 -4.23 5.90 1.06
C LEU A 65 -5.39 6.43 0.24
N GLU A 66 -5.56 5.86 -0.96
CA GLU A 66 -6.71 6.09 -1.81
C GLU A 66 -7.21 4.76 -2.35
N LEU A 67 -8.46 4.43 -2.04
CA LEU A 67 -9.18 3.29 -2.59
C LEU A 67 -10.36 3.83 -3.40
N ARG A 68 -10.36 3.54 -4.70
CA ARG A 68 -11.42 4.01 -5.60
C ARG A 68 -11.73 3.01 -6.69
N VAL A 69 -12.98 3.00 -7.15
CA VAL A 69 -13.37 2.27 -8.36
C VAL A 69 -13.31 3.23 -9.54
N LYS A 70 -12.60 2.85 -10.61
CA LYS A 70 -12.47 3.65 -11.84
C LYS A 70 -12.69 2.75 -13.06
N GLY A 71 -13.88 2.84 -13.65
CA GLY A 71 -14.29 1.93 -14.73
C GLY A 71 -14.36 0.50 -14.19
N SER A 72 -13.84 -0.47 -14.96
CA SER A 72 -13.77 -1.90 -14.58
C SER A 72 -12.53 -2.23 -13.73
N PHE A 73 -12.02 -1.27 -12.97
CA PHE A 73 -10.85 -1.46 -12.11
C PHE A 73 -11.08 -0.89 -10.72
N PHE A 74 -10.70 -1.67 -9.72
CA PHE A 74 -10.49 -1.20 -8.36
C PHE A 74 -9.04 -0.77 -8.17
N VAL A 75 -8.84 0.50 -7.88
CA VAL A 75 -7.51 1.11 -7.76
C VAL A 75 -7.21 1.36 -6.29
N PHE A 76 -6.14 0.73 -5.82
CA PHE A 76 -5.52 0.95 -4.51
C PHE A 76 -4.23 1.74 -4.69
N THR A 77 -4.15 2.94 -4.14
CA THR A 77 -2.95 3.76 -4.14
C THR A 77 -2.45 3.96 -2.71
N CYS A 78 -1.17 3.69 -2.50
CA CYS A 78 -0.48 3.94 -1.24
C CYS A 78 0.73 4.83 -1.50
N GLU A 79 0.74 6.01 -0.89
CA GLU A 79 1.84 6.95 -0.94
C GLU A 79 2.44 7.10 0.46
N ASN A 80 3.77 7.10 0.58
CA ASN A 80 4.45 7.28 1.84
C ASN A 80 5.76 8.05 1.69
N THR A 81 6.09 8.83 2.72
CA THR A 81 7.41 9.45 2.82
C THR A 81 8.47 8.38 3.03
N CYS A 82 9.64 8.57 2.43
CA CYS A 82 10.77 7.65 2.50
C CYS A 82 12.09 8.44 2.42
N ALA A 83 13.21 7.81 2.78
CA ALA A 83 14.48 8.52 2.84
C ALA A 83 14.94 8.91 1.43
N ALA A 84 15.52 10.09 1.25
CA ALA A 84 16.12 10.47 -0.03
C ALA A 84 17.42 9.65 -0.25
N GLY A 85 17.48 8.84 -1.32
CA GLY A 85 18.61 7.93 -1.62
C GLY A 85 18.15 6.51 -1.94
N GLU A 86 18.95 5.65 -2.57
CA GLU A 86 18.51 4.29 -2.92
C GLU A 86 18.06 3.49 -1.68
N ALA A 87 16.95 2.77 -1.80
CA ALA A 87 16.49 1.89 -0.73
C ALA A 87 17.51 0.76 -0.59
N GLN A 88 18.31 0.78 0.48
CA GLN A 88 19.11 -0.38 0.84
C GLN A 88 18.14 -1.51 1.15
N LYS A 89 18.02 -2.48 0.24
CA LYS A 89 17.31 -3.73 0.49
C LYS A 89 18.01 -4.42 1.66
N LYS A 90 17.53 -4.23 2.89
CA LYS A 90 17.96 -5.08 4.00
C LYS A 90 17.36 -6.46 3.80
N ASP A 91 18.13 -7.49 4.12
CA ASP A 91 17.67 -8.87 4.07
C ASP A 91 16.35 -9.04 4.85
N GLY A 92 15.33 -9.58 4.17
CA GLY A 92 13.97 -9.74 4.71
C GLY A 92 12.95 -8.68 4.26
N GLN A 93 13.36 -7.48 3.85
CA GLN A 93 12.43 -6.39 3.44
C GLN A 93 11.77 -6.60 2.04
N GLY A 94 11.99 -7.73 1.38
CA GLY A 94 11.44 -8.03 0.04
C GLY A 94 10.33 -9.07 0.01
N LEU A 95 9.97 -9.69 1.14
CA LEU A 95 8.94 -10.75 1.18
C LEU A 95 7.54 -10.19 0.89
N GLY A 96 7.20 -9.03 1.46
CA GLY A 96 5.90 -8.42 1.21
C GLY A 96 5.70 -8.01 -0.24
N LEU A 97 6.73 -7.44 -0.87
CA LEU A 97 6.66 -7.11 -2.29
C LEU A 97 6.53 -8.35 -3.18
N LYS A 98 7.23 -9.46 -2.86
CA LYS A 98 7.06 -10.74 -3.58
C LYS A 98 5.65 -11.30 -3.47
N ILE A 99 5.00 -11.16 -2.32
CA ILE A 99 3.59 -11.57 -2.15
C ILE A 99 2.69 -10.70 -3.03
N VAL A 100 2.90 -9.38 -3.01
CA VAL A 100 2.15 -8.43 -3.86
C VAL A 100 2.35 -8.77 -5.33
N GLU A 101 3.59 -8.96 -5.79
CA GLU A 101 3.93 -9.36 -7.15
C GLU A 101 3.25 -10.69 -7.54
N GLY A 102 3.22 -11.66 -6.62
CA GLY A 102 2.54 -12.94 -6.82
C GLY A 102 1.03 -12.80 -7.01
N VAL A 103 0.38 -11.95 -6.20
CA VAL A 103 -1.06 -11.65 -6.36
C VAL A 103 -1.29 -10.89 -7.68
N VAL A 104 -0.47 -9.89 -7.97
CA VAL A 104 -0.57 -9.09 -9.20
C VAL A 104 -0.47 -9.97 -10.45
N ALA A 105 0.50 -10.87 -10.49
CA ALA A 105 0.69 -11.80 -11.61
C ALA A 105 -0.41 -12.88 -11.70
N ARG A 106 -1.00 -13.28 -10.57
CA ARG A 106 -2.05 -14.32 -10.54
C ARG A 106 -3.40 -13.82 -11.04
N TYR A 107 -3.68 -12.53 -10.88
CA TYR A 107 -4.98 -11.92 -11.15
C TYR A 107 -4.94 -10.88 -12.28
N ASP A 108 -3.87 -10.87 -13.09
CA ASP A 108 -3.65 -9.91 -14.18
C ASP A 108 -3.84 -8.44 -13.74
N CYS A 109 -3.46 -8.14 -12.50
CA CYS A 109 -3.51 -6.78 -11.98
C CYS A 109 -2.41 -5.94 -12.63
N LEU A 110 -2.63 -4.62 -12.66
CA LEU A 110 -1.60 -3.67 -13.03
C LEU A 110 -0.98 -3.09 -11.77
N MET A 111 0.34 -2.96 -11.75
CA MET A 111 1.08 -2.37 -10.65
C MET A 111 2.06 -1.34 -11.17
N GLU A 112 2.03 -0.15 -10.58
CA GLU A 112 2.94 0.93 -10.86
C GLU A 112 3.61 1.39 -9.57
N MET A 113 4.91 1.64 -9.63
CA MET A 113 5.72 2.07 -8.51
C MET A 113 6.49 3.32 -8.92
N GLU A 114 6.27 4.40 -8.19
CA GLU A 114 6.89 5.68 -8.42
C GLU A 114 7.70 6.08 -7.19
N ARG A 115 8.88 6.65 -7.45
CA ARG A 115 9.75 7.14 -6.39
C ARG A 115 10.31 8.49 -6.77
N ALA A 116 9.99 9.51 -5.99
CA ALA A 116 10.40 10.88 -6.27
C ALA A 116 10.73 11.62 -4.96
N ALA A 117 11.92 12.20 -4.87
CA ALA A 117 12.31 13.20 -3.87
C ALA A 117 11.84 12.92 -2.42
N GLY A 118 12.06 11.71 -1.91
CA GLY A 118 11.66 11.33 -0.54
C GLY A 118 10.20 10.90 -0.41
N MET A 119 9.53 10.62 -1.52
CA MET A 119 8.20 10.03 -1.60
C MET A 119 8.28 8.72 -2.38
N TYR A 120 7.52 7.72 -1.92
CA TYR A 120 7.30 6.47 -2.61
C TYR A 120 5.80 6.28 -2.77
N ARG A 121 5.37 5.91 -3.98
CA ARG A 121 3.97 5.70 -4.33
C ARG A 121 3.84 4.37 -5.04
N VAL A 122 2.90 3.57 -4.58
CA VAL A 122 2.52 2.30 -5.21
C VAL A 122 1.05 2.38 -5.58
N THR A 123 0.76 2.10 -6.84
CA THR A 123 -0.60 2.02 -7.37
C THR A 123 -0.83 0.61 -7.87
N VAL A 124 -1.87 -0.05 -7.38
CA VAL A 124 -2.33 -1.34 -7.88
C VAL A 124 -3.74 -1.16 -8.44
N ALA A 125 -3.94 -1.51 -9.70
CA ALA A 125 -5.25 -1.57 -10.34
C ALA A 125 -5.65 -3.04 -10.54
N ILE A 126 -6.75 -3.41 -9.92
CA ILE A 126 -7.30 -4.76 -9.89
C ILE A 126 -8.52 -4.78 -10.82
N PRO A 127 -8.57 -5.64 -11.84
CA PRO A 127 -9.76 -5.81 -12.67
C PRO A 127 -10.96 -6.22 -11.81
N THR A 128 -12.14 -5.67 -12.07
CA THR A 128 -13.39 -6.05 -11.38
C THR A 128 -14.19 -7.10 -12.15
N GLU A 129 -13.72 -7.50 -13.33
CA GLU A 129 -14.37 -8.39 -14.31
C GLU A 129 -13.45 -9.55 -14.69
#